data_AF-F8QL28-F1
#
_entry.id   AF-F8QL28-F1
#
_cell.length_a   1.000
_cell.length_b   1.000
_cell.length_c   1.000
_cell.angle_alpha   90.00
_cell.angle_beta   90.00
_cell.angle_gamma   90.00
#
_symmetry.space_group_name_H-M   'P 1'
#
loop_
_entity.id
_entity.type
_entity.pdbx_description
1 polymer ?
#
loop_
_entity_poly.entity_id
_entity_poly.type
_entity_poly.pdbx_seq_one_letter_code
_entity_poly.pdbx_strand_id
1 'polypeptide(L)' 'MFNSRVVATHSAVAYFYAPSDCSGIGGMRRETIRATPLWRKHAARYDCAFVERDPSIPGIRGLDV' A
#
# COMPACT_ATOMS: atom_id res chain seq x y z
N MET A 1 -6.59 22.18 19.34
CA MET A 1 -5.30 21.60 18.94
C MET A 1 -5.34 20.13 19.31
N PHE A 2 -5.38 19.21 18.34
CA PHE A 2 -5.37 17.78 18.63
C PHE A 2 -3.97 17.37 19.08
N ASN A 3 -3.85 16.85 20.30
CA ASN A 3 -2.57 16.44 20.88
C ASN A 3 -2.63 14.95 21.25
N SER A 4 -2.73 14.11 20.23
CA SER A 4 -2.71 12.65 20.34
C SER A 4 -1.36 12.09 19.91
N ARG A 5 -0.94 11.00 20.56
CA ARG A 5 0.30 10.30 20.18
C ARG A 5 0.08 9.59 18.84
N VAL A 6 0.77 10.04 17.80
CA VAL A 6 0.83 9.36 16.50
C VAL A 6 2.04 8.42 16.50
N VAL A 7 1.82 7.17 16.11
CA VAL A 7 2.89 6.18 15.90
C VAL A 7 2.90 5.82 14.41
N ALA A 8 4.06 5.99 13.77
CA ALA A 8 4.23 5.66 12.36
C ALA A 8 4.93 4.30 12.20
N THR A 9 4.39 3.43 11.33
CA THR A 9 5.01 2.17 10.91
C THR A 9 5.54 2.28 9.49
N HIS A 10 6.66 1.61 9.22
CA HIS A 10 7.37 1.69 7.93
C HIS A 10 6.99 0.59 6.94
N SER A 11 6.03 -0.26 7.31
CA SER A 11 5.48 -1.28 6.42
C SER A 11 4.16 -1.80 6.97
N ALA A 12 3.29 -2.23 6.07
CA ALA A 12 2.06 -2.93 6.38
C ALA A 12 1.95 -4.20 5.52
N VAL A 13 1.17 -5.18 5.98
CA VAL A 13 0.83 -6.37 5.20
C VAL A 13 -0.67 -6.37 4.99
N ALA A 14 -1.08 -6.44 3.73
CA ALA A 14 -2.48 -6.56 3.32
C ALA A 14 -2.77 -8.01 2.92
N TYR A 15 -3.86 -8.55 3.43
CA TYR A 15 -4.42 -9.83 3.02
C TYR A 15 -5.76 -9.56 2.35
N PHE A 16 -5.92 -9.98 1.11
CA PHE A 16 -7.17 -9.80 0.37
C PHE A 16 -7.47 -10.98 -0.53
N TYR A 17 -8.75 -11.14 -0.87
CA TYR A 17 -9.25 -12.18 -1.74
C TYR A 17 -9.29 -11.66 -3.18
N ALA A 18 -8.55 -12.30 -4.09
CA ALA A 18 -8.48 -11.96 -5.50
C ALA A 18 -8.71 -13.23 -6.34
N PRO A 19 -9.97 -13.65 -6.54
CA PRO A 19 -10.32 -14.91 -7.20
C PRO A 19 -9.95 -14.95 -8.68
N SER A 20 -9.82 -13.78 -9.30
CA SER A 20 -9.39 -13.63 -10.70
C SER A 20 -7.89 -13.77 -10.89
N ASP A 21 -7.09 -13.56 -9.84
CA ASP A 21 -5.65 -13.64 -9.93
C ASP A 21 -5.21 -15.10 -9.78
N CYS A 22 -4.28 -15.53 -10.62
CA CYS A 22 -3.64 -16.85 -10.53
C CYS A 22 -2.74 -16.92 -9.29
N SER A 23 -3.31 -16.91 -8.08
CA SER A 23 -2.54 -16.91 -6.84
C SER A 23 -3.15 -17.83 -5.77
N GLY A 24 -2.37 -18.86 -5.42
CA GLY A 24 -2.55 -19.66 -4.20
C GLY A 24 -3.77 -20.59 -4.18
N ILE A 25 -3.89 -21.34 -3.08
CA ILE A 25 -5.02 -22.21 -2.79
C ILE A 25 -6.24 -21.31 -2.52
N GLY A 26 -7.18 -21.29 -3.45
CA GLY A 26 -8.49 -20.64 -3.28
C GLY A 26 -8.58 -19.16 -3.62
N GLY A 27 -7.53 -18.49 -4.13
CA GLY A 27 -7.59 -17.07 -4.52
C GLY A 27 -7.24 -16.07 -3.43
N MET A 28 -6.60 -16.51 -2.33
CA MET A 28 -6.16 -15.63 -1.25
C MET A 28 -4.78 -15.02 -1.53
N ARG A 29 -4.66 -13.69 -1.38
CA ARG A 29 -3.45 -12.92 -1.66
C ARG A 29 -2.89 -12.26 -0.41
N ARG A 30 -1.56 -12.13 -0.39
CA ARG A 30 -0.78 -11.41 0.62
C ARG A 30 0.17 -10.44 -0.05
N GLU A 31 0.09 -9.17 0.29
CA GLU A 31 0.97 -8.12 -0.21
C GLU A 31 1.60 -7.35 0.94
N THR A 32 2.83 -6.88 0.73
CA THR A 32 3.57 -6.09 1.71
C THR A 32 3.80 -4.72 1.12
N ILE A 33 3.25 -3.69 1.77
CA ILE A 33 3.40 -2.27 1.43
C ILE A 33 4.53 -1.72 2.28
N ARG A 34 5.52 -1.08 1.68
CA ARG A 34 6.73 -0.61 2.35
C ARG A 34 6.91 0.89 2.19
N ALA A 35 7.24 1.54 3.30
CA ALA A 35 7.78 2.88 3.38
C ALA A 35 8.98 2.87 4.32
N THR A 36 9.98 2.04 4.02
CA THR A 36 11.13 1.82 4.88
C THR A 36 12.27 2.77 4.51
N PRO A 37 12.57 3.81 5.32
CA PRO A 37 13.60 4.79 4.99
C PRO A 37 15.02 4.22 4.99
N LEU A 38 15.25 3.12 5.71
CA LEU A 38 16.52 2.40 5.72
C LEU A 38 16.28 0.89 5.66
N TRP A 39 16.27 0.33 4.45
CA TRP A 39 16.14 -1.10 4.22
C TRP A 39 17.52 -1.76 4.17
N ARG A 40 17.69 -2.85 4.95
CA ARG A 40 18.94 -3.62 5.04
C ARG A 40 20.20 -2.76 5.27
N LYS A 41 20.06 -1.65 6.02
CA LYS A 41 21.15 -0.69 6.30
C LYS A 41 21.80 -0.06 5.07
N HIS A 42 21.13 -0.07 3.91
CA HIS A 42 21.73 0.38 2.66
C HIS A 42 20.97 1.55 2.03
N ALA A 43 19.72 1.35 1.65
CA ALA A 43 18.95 2.37 0.93
C ALA A 43 17.48 2.34 1.38
N ALA A 44 16.79 3.44 1.12
CA ALA A 44 15.35 3.48 1.33
C ALA A 44 14.63 2.54 0.37
N ARG A 45 13.52 1.96 0.82
CA ARG A 45 12.64 1.12 0.02
C ARG A 45 11.20 1.58 0.22
N TYR A 46 10.70 2.25 -0.79
CA TYR A 46 9.32 2.72 -0.89
C TYR A 46 8.62 1.95 -1.99
N ASP A 47 7.44 1.44 -1.69
CA ASP A 47 6.52 0.95 -2.70
C ASP A 47 5.68 2.14 -3.18
N CYS A 48 5.31 2.15 -4.47
CA CYS A 48 4.45 3.18 -5.06
C CYS A 48 2.99 2.78 -4.84
N ALA A 49 2.18 3.70 -4.30
CA ALA A 49 0.75 3.52 -4.15
C ALA A 49 0.02 4.64 -4.88
N PHE A 50 -1.05 4.29 -5.58
CA PHE A 50 -1.95 5.28 -6.16
C PHE A 50 -2.96 5.71 -5.10
N VAL A 51 -3.13 7.02 -4.94
CA VAL A 51 -4.14 7.62 -4.08
C VAL A 51 -5.23 8.24 -4.93
N GLU A 52 -6.47 8.17 -4.44
CA GLU A 52 -7.58 8.88 -5.08
C GLU A 52 -7.34 10.39 -4.96
N ARG A 53 -7.15 11.04 -6.11
CA ARG A 53 -6.99 12.50 -6.21
C ARG A 53 -8.29 13.18 -6.55
N ASP A 54 -9.04 12.62 -7.51
CA ASP A 54 -10.30 13.17 -7.98
C ASP A 54 -11.34 12.04 -8.18
N PRO A 55 -12.33 11.91 -7.28
CA PRO A 55 -13.35 10.86 -7.36
C PRO A 55 -14.32 11.05 -8.55
N SER A 56 -14.34 12.23 -9.18
CA SER A 56 -15.20 12.51 -10.34
C SER A 56 -14.64 11.93 -11.64
N ILE A 57 -13.34 11.60 -11.67
CA ILE A 57 -12.67 11.06 -12.85
C ILE A 57 -12.65 9.52 -12.74
N PRO A 58 -13.29 8.79 -13.67
CA PRO A 58 -13.40 7.35 -13.57
C PRO A 58 -12.06 6.64 -13.81
N GLY A 59 -11.84 5.58 -13.02
CA GLY A 59 -10.73 4.65 -13.17
C GLY A 59 -9.37 5.28 -12.84
N ILE A 60 -8.31 4.76 -13.47
CA ILE A 60 -6.92 5.10 -13.13
C ILE A 60 -6.56 6.58 -13.36
N ARG A 61 -7.35 7.30 -14.16
CA ARG A 61 -7.13 8.73 -14.47
C ARG A 61 -7.46 9.65 -13.29
N GLY A 62 -8.26 9.19 -12.33
CA GLY A 62 -8.57 9.93 -11.10
C GLY A 62 -7.55 9.71 -9.99
N LEU A 63 -6.51 8.90 -10.24
CA LEU A 63 -5.49 8.54 -9.26
C LEU A 63 -4.18 9.32 -9.47
N ASP A 64 -3.42 9.51 -8.39
CA ASP A 64 -2.10 10.15 -8.38
C ASP A 64 -1.13 9.41 -7.44
N VAL A 65 0.15 9.76 -7.46
CA VAL A 65 1.21 9.17 -6.61
C VAL A 65 1.77 10.18 -5.62
#